data_AF-A0A7W9FPZ4-F1
#
_entry.id   AF-A0A7W9FPZ4-F1
#
_cell.length_a   1.000
_cell.length_b   1.000
_cell.length_c   1.000
_cell.angle_alpha   90.00
_cell.angle_beta   90.00
_cell.angle_gamma   90.00
#
_symmetry.space_group_name_H-M   'P 1'
#
loop_
_entity.id
_entity.type
_entity.pdbx_description
1 polymer ?
#
loop_
_entity_poly.entity_id
_entity_poly.type
_entity_poly.pdbx_seq_one_letter_code
_entity_poly.pdbx_strand_id
1 'polypeptide(L)'
;MGGISDEHVEWAIVNRLKAMLDEPPKTTFNVTQSFALFSSVLLWTKNRAWVAGNHGVRGNWDNPADHLAHDVREAMRGKLITEAPWSLTQIIPRIALVDGDDGPAKRQRRVNDDFETMTAEDFFKWLRDALAHGDGRTICPMHKVSPRTGNTLLAGFRIVFEAERGAARRLTLDLFHADMRRMGGTLADLFCKALSGGDRYFEQEAGTARIEETA
;
A
#
# COMPACT_ATOMS: atom_id res chain seq x y z
N MET A 1 13.07 -8.22 26.79
CA MET A 1 11.72 -8.66 26.37
C MET A 1 11.11 -7.57 25.48
N GLY A 2 11.23 -7.70 24.16
CA GLY A 2 10.61 -6.80 23.17
C GLY A 2 9.25 -7.31 22.68
N GLY A 3 8.41 -7.75 23.62
CA GLY A 3 7.10 -8.30 23.31
C GLY A 3 6.11 -7.22 22.90
N ILE A 4 5.29 -7.51 21.90
CA ILE A 4 4.09 -6.72 21.62
C ILE A 4 3.09 -7.00 22.76
N SER A 5 2.74 -5.99 23.56
CA SER A 5 1.60 -6.05 24.48
C SER A 5 0.30 -5.77 23.74
N ASP A 6 -0.85 -6.18 24.29
CA ASP A 6 -2.18 -5.98 23.69
C ASP A 6 -2.46 -4.53 23.26
N GLU A 7 -1.91 -3.56 24.01
CA GLU A 7 -2.00 -2.12 23.71
C GLU A 7 -1.18 -1.68 22.49
N HIS A 8 -0.18 -2.46 22.08
CA HIS A 8 0.72 -2.16 20.96
C HIS A 8 0.47 -3.01 19.70
N VAL A 9 -0.38 -4.04 19.78
CA VAL A 9 -0.51 -5.09 18.75
C VAL A 9 -0.71 -4.55 17.35
N GLU A 10 -1.63 -3.61 17.18
CA GLU A 10 -2.05 -3.21 15.84
C GLU A 10 -0.97 -2.39 15.12
N TRP A 11 -0.45 -1.32 15.74
CA TRP A 11 0.56 -0.49 15.09
C TRP A 11 1.92 -1.19 15.02
N ALA A 12 2.27 -2.06 15.99
CA ALA A 12 3.52 -2.80 15.95
C ALA A 12 3.55 -3.85 14.82
N ILE A 13 2.42 -4.51 14.53
CA ILE A 13 2.30 -5.42 13.37
C ILE A 13 2.45 -4.63 12.07
N VAL A 14 1.76 -3.51 11.92
CA VAL A 14 1.86 -2.68 10.70
C VAL A 14 3.28 -2.13 10.53
N ASN A 15 3.96 -1.77 11.62
CA ASN A 15 5.37 -1.38 11.60
C ASN A 15 6.28 -2.52 11.09
N ARG A 16 6.06 -3.77 11.53
CA ARG A 16 6.79 -4.94 11.03
C ARG A 16 6.62 -5.11 9.53
N LEU A 17 5.38 -5.02 9.05
CA LEU A 17 5.07 -5.15 7.63
C LEU A 17 5.75 -4.04 6.81
N LYS A 18 5.78 -2.81 7.33
CA LYS A 18 6.54 -1.71 6.74
C LYS A 18 8.03 -2.01 6.69
N ALA A 19 8.64 -2.43 7.80
CA ALA A 19 10.05 -2.78 7.83
C ALA A 19 10.40 -3.86 6.79
N MET A 20 9.53 -4.87 6.62
CA MET A 20 9.70 -5.89 5.57
C MET A 20 9.52 -5.35 4.14
N LEU A 21 8.76 -4.26 3.95
CA LEU A 21 8.63 -3.56 2.65
C LEU A 21 9.84 -2.67 2.35
N ASP A 22 10.38 -2.01 3.37
CA ASP A 22 11.52 -1.10 3.25
C ASP A 22 12.84 -1.87 3.09
N GLU A 23 12.98 -2.96 3.84
CA GLU A 23 14.16 -3.82 3.84
C GLU A 23 13.77 -5.27 3.49
N PRO A 24 13.30 -5.53 2.26
CA PRO A 24 12.95 -6.88 1.87
C PRO A 24 14.20 -7.77 1.86
N PRO A 25 14.08 -9.05 2.26
CA PRO A 25 15.17 -10.00 2.11
C PRO A 25 15.62 -10.07 0.65
N LYS A 26 16.91 -10.31 0.41
CA LYS A 26 17.46 -10.42 -0.95
C LYS A 26 16.97 -11.71 -1.60
N THR A 27 15.76 -11.68 -2.19
CA THR A 27 15.12 -12.83 -2.84
C THR A 27 14.74 -12.52 -4.28
N THR A 28 14.43 -13.55 -5.06
CA THR A 28 13.84 -13.41 -6.40
C THR A 28 12.33 -13.10 -6.36
N PHE A 29 11.70 -13.14 -5.19
CA PHE A 29 10.25 -13.00 -5.00
C PHE A 29 9.82 -11.59 -4.58
N ASN A 30 10.73 -10.61 -4.64
CA ASN A 30 10.52 -9.28 -4.04
C ASN A 30 9.23 -8.59 -4.50
N VAL A 31 8.80 -8.75 -5.75
CA VAL A 31 7.57 -8.13 -6.25
C VAL A 31 6.32 -8.82 -5.69
N THR A 32 6.30 -10.16 -5.65
CA THR A 32 5.21 -10.94 -5.05
C THR A 32 5.13 -10.69 -3.54
N GLN A 33 6.28 -10.69 -2.85
CA GLN A 33 6.35 -10.37 -1.43
C GLN A 33 5.87 -8.95 -1.15
N SER A 34 6.30 -7.97 -1.96
CA SER A 34 5.85 -6.59 -1.80
C SER A 34 4.35 -6.46 -2.01
N PHE A 35 3.77 -7.16 -2.98
CA PHE A 35 2.33 -7.18 -3.18
C PHE A 35 1.57 -7.77 -1.98
N ALA A 36 2.04 -8.89 -1.44
CA ALA A 36 1.44 -9.51 -0.27
C ALA A 36 1.52 -8.60 0.97
N LEU A 37 2.69 -8.01 1.24
CA LEU A 37 2.89 -7.10 2.38
C LEU A 37 2.09 -5.81 2.21
N PHE A 38 2.13 -5.19 1.03
CA PHE A 38 1.35 -3.98 0.72
C PHE A 38 -0.15 -4.24 0.87
N SER A 39 -0.66 -5.36 0.35
CA SER A 39 -2.06 -5.74 0.49
C SER A 39 -2.45 -5.90 1.96
N SER A 40 -1.61 -6.57 2.76
CA SER A 40 -1.84 -6.72 4.20
C SER A 40 -1.87 -5.37 4.92
N VAL A 41 -0.92 -4.47 4.64
CA VAL A 41 -0.92 -3.10 5.17
C VAL A 41 -2.22 -2.38 4.79
N LEU A 42 -2.60 -2.41 3.51
CA LEU A 42 -3.82 -1.75 3.03
C LEU A 42 -5.08 -2.28 3.71
N LEU A 43 -5.23 -3.60 3.80
CA LEU A 43 -6.41 -4.22 4.42
C LEU A 43 -6.51 -3.87 5.90
N TRP A 44 -5.39 -3.89 6.63
CA TRP A 44 -5.36 -3.55 8.06
C TRP A 44 -5.68 -2.08 8.30
N THR A 45 -4.92 -1.20 7.65
CA THR A 45 -5.01 0.26 7.84
C THR A 45 -6.37 0.81 7.38
N LYS A 46 -6.90 0.36 6.23
CA LYS A 46 -8.22 0.81 5.76
C LYS A 46 -9.33 0.35 6.70
N ASN A 47 -9.38 -0.94 7.05
CA ASN A 47 -10.47 -1.46 7.89
C ASN A 47 -10.53 -0.73 9.23
N ARG A 48 -9.38 -0.30 9.75
CA ARG A 48 -9.30 0.51 10.97
C ARG A 48 -9.59 2.00 10.73
N ALA A 49 -9.08 2.63 9.67
CA ALA A 49 -9.31 4.06 9.41
C ALA A 49 -10.75 4.41 8.99
N TRP A 50 -11.56 3.42 8.63
CA TRP A 50 -12.98 3.54 8.29
C TRP A 50 -13.91 3.01 9.39
N VAL A 51 -13.58 3.24 10.68
CA VAL A 51 -14.48 2.90 11.78
C VAL A 51 -15.86 3.55 11.59
N ALA A 52 -16.93 2.80 11.92
CA ALA A 52 -18.34 3.17 11.78
C ALA A 52 -18.83 3.44 10.35
N GLY A 53 -18.06 3.04 9.33
CA GLY A 53 -18.40 3.26 7.93
C GLY A 53 -18.37 4.75 7.54
N ASN A 54 -18.98 5.10 6.41
CA ASN A 54 -19.10 6.50 5.98
C ASN A 54 -20.12 7.32 6.81
N HIS A 55 -20.71 6.73 7.85
CA HIS A 55 -21.88 7.28 8.55
C HIS A 55 -21.64 7.55 10.04
N GLY A 56 -20.46 7.23 10.58
CA GLY A 56 -20.09 7.61 11.94
C GLY A 56 -19.75 9.10 12.01
N VAL A 57 -20.53 9.86 12.79
CA VAL A 57 -20.13 11.22 13.17
C VAL A 57 -19.07 11.11 14.26
N ARG A 58 -17.92 11.75 14.06
CA ARG A 58 -16.85 11.86 15.06
C ARG A 58 -17.46 12.35 16.38
N GLY A 59 -17.32 11.57 17.45
CA GLY A 59 -17.88 11.87 18.78
C GLY A 59 -18.78 10.79 19.37
N ASN A 60 -19.28 9.86 18.55
CA ASN A 60 -20.11 8.72 19.02
C ASN A 60 -19.30 7.40 19.17
N TRP A 61 -17.97 7.46 19.18
CA TRP A 61 -17.14 6.27 19.32
C TRP A 61 -16.63 6.15 20.75
N ASP A 62 -16.95 5.02 21.39
CA ASP A 62 -16.56 4.72 22.77
C ASP A 62 -15.06 4.37 22.87
N ASN A 63 -14.44 3.93 21.77
CA ASN A 63 -13.03 3.53 21.75
C ASN A 63 -12.12 4.68 21.27
N PRO A 64 -11.18 5.18 22.10
CA PRO A 64 -10.20 6.19 21.69
C PRO A 64 -9.38 5.81 20.45
N ALA A 65 -9.10 4.51 20.25
CA ALA A 65 -8.36 4.03 19.07
C ALA A 65 -9.13 4.27 17.76
N ASP A 66 -10.46 4.33 17.81
CA ASP A 66 -11.29 4.59 16.64
C ASP A 66 -11.19 6.05 16.18
N HIS A 67 -11.07 6.98 17.14
CA HIS A 67 -10.82 8.39 16.84
C HIS A 67 -9.45 8.60 16.20
N LEU A 68 -8.41 7.95 16.76
CA LEU A 68 -7.06 8.02 16.21
C LEU A 68 -6.98 7.38 14.81
N ALA A 69 -7.64 6.25 14.60
CA ALA A 69 -7.69 5.61 13.29
C ALA A 69 -8.41 6.49 12.26
N HIS A 70 -9.46 7.22 12.65
CA HIS A 70 -10.13 8.16 11.77
C HIS A 70 -9.23 9.32 11.34
N ASP A 71 -8.31 9.79 12.19
CA ASP A 71 -7.35 10.83 11.82
C ASP A 71 -6.43 10.39 10.66
N VAL A 72 -6.20 9.07 10.49
CA VAL A 72 -5.50 8.52 9.32
C VAL A 72 -6.28 8.79 8.03
N ARG A 73 -7.61 8.62 8.05
CA ARG A 73 -8.47 8.92 6.90
C ARG A 73 -8.47 10.42 6.59
N GLU A 74 -8.62 11.25 7.62
CA GLU A 74 -8.58 12.71 7.46
C GLU A 74 -7.23 13.19 6.89
N ALA A 75 -6.12 12.55 7.26
CA ALA A 75 -4.81 12.87 6.71
C ALA A 75 -4.68 12.58 5.20
N MET A 76 -5.55 11.75 4.63
CA MET A 76 -5.59 11.43 3.19
C MET A 76 -6.64 12.26 2.42
N ARG A 77 -7.66 12.79 3.12
CA ARG A 77 -8.79 13.50 2.53
C ARG A 77 -8.32 14.68 1.67
N GLY A 78 -8.87 14.77 0.47
CA GLY A 78 -8.63 15.89 -0.46
C GLY A 78 -7.25 15.93 -1.12
N LYS A 79 -6.32 15.02 -0.79
CA LYS A 79 -5.00 14.93 -1.45
C LYS A 79 -5.10 13.99 -2.65
N LEU A 80 -4.53 14.37 -3.79
CA LEU A 80 -4.54 13.51 -4.97
C LEU A 80 -3.59 12.33 -4.82
N ILE A 81 -3.98 11.15 -5.33
CA ILE A 81 -3.12 9.96 -5.28
C ILE A 81 -1.89 10.08 -6.21
N THR A 82 -1.95 10.97 -7.21
CA THR A 82 -0.85 11.25 -8.13
C THR A 82 0.18 12.24 -7.56
N GLU A 83 -0.15 12.94 -6.47
CA GLU A 83 0.73 13.90 -5.81
C GLU A 83 1.53 13.27 -4.67
N ALA A 84 2.58 13.96 -4.22
CA ALA A 84 3.33 13.54 -3.05
C ALA A 84 2.42 13.49 -1.79
N PRO A 85 2.62 12.53 -0.87
CA PRO A 85 3.69 11.51 -0.84
C PRO A 85 3.40 10.24 -1.66
N TRP A 86 2.19 10.09 -2.20
CA TRP A 86 1.74 8.85 -2.85
C TRP A 86 2.37 8.65 -4.22
N SER A 87 2.39 9.73 -5.02
CA SER A 87 2.98 9.82 -6.35
C SER A 87 2.67 8.59 -7.22
N LEU A 88 1.39 8.19 -7.34
CA LEU A 88 1.02 7.04 -8.15
C LEU A 88 1.60 7.17 -9.56
N THR A 89 2.28 6.12 -10.01
CA THR A 89 2.97 6.11 -11.31
C THR A 89 2.00 6.42 -12.45
N GLN A 90 2.26 7.50 -13.18
CA GLN A 90 1.50 7.88 -14.39
C GLN A 90 2.21 7.50 -15.69
N ILE A 91 3.47 7.09 -15.62
CA ILE A 91 4.32 6.73 -16.76
C ILE A 91 4.99 5.41 -16.45
N ILE A 92 4.88 4.41 -17.34
CA ILE A 92 5.49 3.10 -17.12
C ILE A 92 6.97 3.27 -16.74
N PRO A 93 7.39 2.77 -15.58
CA PRO A 93 8.73 3.02 -15.07
C PRO A 93 9.74 2.22 -15.90
N ARG A 94 10.93 2.81 -16.07
CA ARG A 94 12.09 2.07 -16.55
C ARG A 94 12.58 1.15 -15.43
N ILE A 95 12.68 -0.14 -15.70
CA ILE A 95 13.25 -1.14 -14.81
C ILE A 95 14.69 -1.32 -15.24
N ALA A 96 15.65 -0.80 -14.48
CA ALA A 96 17.07 -0.78 -14.86
C ALA A 96 17.63 -2.17 -15.26
N LEU A 97 17.12 -3.26 -14.66
CA LEU A 97 17.49 -4.64 -14.98
C LEU A 97 16.99 -5.15 -16.35
N VAL A 98 16.01 -4.45 -16.93
CA VAL A 98 15.28 -4.82 -18.14
C VAL A 98 15.53 -3.78 -19.21
N ASP A 99 15.27 -2.51 -18.96
CA ASP A 99 15.11 -1.53 -20.05
C ASP A 99 16.44 -1.06 -20.69
N GLY A 100 17.59 -1.54 -20.20
CA GLY A 100 18.92 -1.25 -20.79
C GLY A 100 19.25 0.24 -20.85
N ASP A 101 20.36 0.58 -21.51
CA ASP A 101 20.73 1.97 -21.87
C ASP A 101 20.22 2.32 -23.29
N ASP A 102 19.13 1.68 -23.72
CA ASP A 102 18.62 1.75 -25.08
C ASP A 102 17.98 3.11 -25.38
N GLY A 103 18.81 4.06 -25.80
CA GLY A 103 18.50 5.14 -26.75
C GLY A 103 17.30 6.07 -26.45
N PRO A 104 17.07 7.09 -27.30
CA PRO A 104 16.07 8.10 -27.01
C PRO A 104 14.65 7.55 -27.18
N ALA A 105 13.86 7.69 -26.11
CA ALA A 105 12.40 7.82 -26.11
C ALA A 105 11.59 6.83 -26.99
N LYS A 106 11.51 5.55 -26.60
CA LYS A 106 10.20 4.87 -26.74
C LYS A 106 9.18 5.73 -26.00
N ARG A 107 8.15 6.23 -26.71
CA ARG A 107 7.08 7.08 -26.15
C ARG A 107 6.67 6.51 -24.79
N GLN A 108 6.92 7.28 -23.74
CA GLN A 108 6.53 6.94 -22.39
C GLN A 108 5.02 6.74 -22.37
N ARG A 109 4.59 5.48 -22.26
CA ARG A 109 3.17 5.13 -22.25
C ARG A 109 2.60 5.61 -20.91
N ARG A 110 1.56 6.44 -20.99
CA ARG A 110 0.76 6.82 -19.83
C ARG A 110 0.02 5.60 -19.28
N VAL A 111 -0.07 5.54 -17.95
CA VAL A 111 -0.77 4.52 -17.18
C VAL A 111 -1.52 5.19 -16.03
N ASN A 112 -2.50 4.49 -15.46
CA ASN A 112 -3.25 4.95 -14.30
C ASN A 112 -4.00 6.27 -14.50
N ASP A 113 -4.35 6.61 -15.76
CA ASP A 113 -5.12 7.81 -16.10
C ASP A 113 -6.51 7.84 -15.44
N ASP A 114 -7.09 6.66 -15.17
CA ASP A 114 -8.34 6.50 -14.41
C ASP A 114 -8.31 7.15 -13.01
N PHE A 115 -7.11 7.36 -12.45
CA PHE A 115 -6.91 7.85 -11.10
C PHE A 115 -6.32 9.28 -11.04
N GLU A 116 -6.17 9.95 -12.19
CA GLU A 116 -5.47 11.24 -12.29
C GLU A 116 -6.06 12.32 -11.36
N THR A 117 -7.38 12.31 -11.20
CA THR A 117 -8.12 13.26 -10.34
C THR A 117 -8.66 12.61 -9.07
N MET A 118 -8.26 11.38 -8.76
CA MET A 118 -8.79 10.65 -7.60
C MET A 118 -8.03 11.04 -6.34
N THR A 119 -8.76 11.22 -5.23
CA THR A 119 -8.13 11.45 -3.93
C THR A 119 -7.48 10.17 -3.41
N ALA A 120 -6.49 10.29 -2.54
CA ALA A 120 -5.85 9.15 -1.89
C ALA A 120 -6.86 8.35 -1.04
N GLU A 121 -7.77 9.04 -0.36
CA GLU A 121 -8.87 8.42 0.40
C GLU A 121 -9.72 7.51 -0.50
N ASP A 122 -10.20 8.03 -1.63
CA ASP A 122 -11.05 7.28 -2.55
C ASP A 122 -10.28 6.14 -3.23
N PHE A 123 -9.03 6.39 -3.59
CA PHE A 123 -8.15 5.40 -4.19
C PHE A 123 -7.92 4.21 -3.27
N PHE A 124 -7.52 4.43 -2.01
CA PHE A 124 -7.25 3.33 -1.09
C PHE A 124 -8.53 2.61 -0.68
N LYS A 125 -9.67 3.30 -0.62
CA LYS A 125 -10.97 2.67 -0.47
C LYS A 125 -11.26 1.75 -1.66
N TRP A 126 -11.15 2.26 -2.89
CA TRP A 126 -11.38 1.50 -4.13
C TRP A 126 -10.47 0.28 -4.21
N LEU A 127 -9.18 0.46 -3.96
CA LEU A 127 -8.18 -0.61 -4.04
C LEU A 127 -8.43 -1.69 -2.99
N ARG A 128 -8.80 -1.31 -1.76
CA ARG A 128 -9.21 -2.28 -0.73
C ARG A 128 -10.44 -3.05 -1.18
N ASP A 129 -11.45 -2.39 -1.74
CA ASP A 129 -12.66 -3.06 -2.21
C ASP A 129 -12.33 -4.06 -3.33
N ALA A 130 -11.42 -3.69 -4.25
CA ALA A 130 -10.91 -4.58 -5.29
C ALA A 130 -10.15 -5.81 -4.74
N LEU A 131 -9.32 -5.64 -3.70
CA LEU A 131 -8.54 -6.73 -3.12
C LEU A 131 -9.34 -7.63 -2.17
N ALA A 132 -10.27 -7.07 -1.39
CA ALA A 132 -10.98 -7.78 -0.32
C ALA A 132 -12.33 -8.37 -0.78
N HIS A 133 -13.00 -7.71 -1.72
CA HIS A 133 -14.34 -8.06 -2.18
C HIS A 133 -14.40 -8.35 -3.68
N GLY A 134 -13.32 -8.06 -4.41
CA GLY A 134 -13.21 -8.35 -5.82
C GLY A 134 -13.00 -9.82 -6.12
N ASP A 135 -13.15 -10.13 -7.40
CA ASP A 135 -12.82 -11.44 -7.94
C ASP A 135 -11.30 -11.48 -8.17
N GLY A 136 -10.58 -12.36 -7.47
CA GLY A 136 -9.11 -12.48 -7.59
C GLY A 136 -8.63 -12.72 -9.02
N ARG A 137 -9.50 -13.18 -9.94
CA ARG A 137 -9.20 -13.31 -11.38
C ARG A 137 -8.99 -11.95 -12.07
N THR A 138 -9.39 -10.84 -11.47
CA THR A 138 -9.18 -9.49 -12.01
C THR A 138 -7.83 -8.89 -11.62
N ILE A 139 -7.03 -9.61 -10.84
CA ILE A 139 -5.66 -9.28 -10.48
C ILE A 139 -4.73 -10.11 -11.36
N CYS A 140 -3.96 -9.47 -12.22
CA CYS A 140 -3.10 -10.13 -13.20
C CYS A 140 -1.64 -9.73 -13.01
N PRO A 141 -0.68 -10.67 -13.06
CA PRO A 141 0.74 -10.34 -13.00
C PRO A 141 1.16 -9.55 -14.26
N MET A 142 1.90 -8.47 -14.07
CA MET A 142 2.50 -7.70 -15.16
C MET A 142 3.95 -8.12 -15.34
N HIS A 143 4.26 -8.68 -16.51
CA HIS A 143 5.60 -9.13 -16.83
C HIS A 143 6.33 -8.17 -17.77
N LYS A 144 7.65 -8.07 -17.64
CA LYS A 144 8.55 -7.48 -18.62
C LYS A 144 9.62 -8.48 -19.03
N VAL A 145 9.94 -8.54 -20.31
CA VAL A 145 11.03 -9.38 -20.83
C VAL A 145 12.32 -8.57 -20.80
N SER A 146 13.36 -9.08 -20.12
CA SER A 146 14.68 -8.47 -20.15
C SER A 146 15.30 -8.69 -21.55
N PRO A 147 15.57 -7.64 -22.34
CA PRO A 147 16.29 -7.73 -23.61
C PRO A 147 17.73 -8.23 -23.41
N ARG A 148 18.34 -8.02 -22.22
CA ARG A 148 19.71 -8.48 -21.93
C ARG A 148 19.79 -9.98 -21.67
N THR A 149 18.85 -10.55 -20.93
CA THR A 149 18.90 -11.96 -20.51
C THR A 149 17.85 -12.84 -21.19
N GLY A 150 16.88 -12.26 -21.89
CA GLY A 150 15.71 -12.95 -22.41
C GLY A 150 14.70 -13.36 -21.32
N ASN A 151 15.02 -13.17 -20.04
CA ASN A 151 14.18 -13.65 -18.94
C ASN A 151 12.94 -12.78 -18.75
N THR A 152 11.82 -13.42 -18.46
CA THR A 152 10.57 -12.75 -18.07
C THR A 152 10.61 -12.42 -16.58
N LEU A 153 10.55 -11.13 -16.24
CA LEU A 153 10.54 -10.63 -14.87
C LEU A 153 9.15 -10.11 -14.50
N LEU A 154 8.72 -10.36 -13.27
CA LEU A 154 7.51 -9.75 -12.71
C LEU A 154 7.80 -8.28 -12.35
N ALA A 155 7.02 -7.36 -12.88
CA ALA A 155 7.17 -5.92 -12.69
C ALA A 155 6.14 -5.33 -11.70
N GLY A 156 5.00 -5.99 -11.55
CA GLY A 156 3.89 -5.55 -10.72
C GLY A 156 2.62 -6.34 -11.00
N PHE A 157 1.47 -5.75 -10.64
CA PHE A 157 0.16 -6.35 -10.82
C PHE A 157 -0.80 -5.34 -11.45
N ARG A 158 -1.61 -5.83 -12.39
CA ARG A 158 -2.74 -5.09 -12.93
C ARG A 158 -4.00 -5.49 -12.19
N ILE A 159 -4.78 -4.51 -11.75
CA ILE A 159 -6.04 -4.71 -11.06
C ILE A 159 -7.13 -4.02 -11.85
N VAL A 160 -8.17 -4.77 -12.22
CA VAL A 160 -9.36 -4.23 -12.88
C VAL A 160 -10.55 -4.41 -11.96
N PHE A 161 -11.23 -3.32 -11.62
CA PHE A 161 -12.37 -3.38 -10.72
C PHE A 161 -13.39 -2.29 -11.05
N GLU A 162 -14.64 -2.49 -10.64
CA GLU A 162 -15.71 -1.50 -10.86
C GLU A 162 -15.34 -0.17 -10.20
N ALA A 163 -15.68 0.96 -10.83
CA ALA A 163 -15.42 2.28 -10.26
C ALA A 163 -16.17 2.48 -8.94
N GLU A 164 -17.41 1.99 -8.90
CA GLU A 164 -18.28 1.92 -7.73
C GLU A 164 -19.04 0.59 -7.77
N ARG A 165 -19.60 0.17 -6.64
CA ARG A 165 -20.33 -1.10 -6.56
C ARG A 165 -21.51 -1.14 -7.53
N GLY A 166 -21.49 -2.09 -8.47
CA GLY A 166 -22.52 -2.24 -9.49
C GLY A 166 -22.36 -1.30 -10.69
N ALA A 167 -21.28 -0.51 -10.76
CA ALA A 167 -21.01 0.34 -11.90
C ALA A 167 -20.54 -0.46 -13.11
N ALA A 168 -21.05 -0.12 -14.29
CA ALA A 168 -20.57 -0.71 -15.55
C ALA A 168 -19.14 -0.25 -15.89
N ARG A 169 -18.76 0.97 -15.47
CA ARG A 169 -17.40 1.50 -15.64
C ARG A 169 -16.45 0.73 -14.73
N ARG A 170 -15.37 0.22 -15.31
CA ARG A 170 -14.24 -0.37 -14.59
C ARG A 170 -13.03 0.54 -14.67
N LEU A 171 -12.27 0.60 -13.58
CA LEU A 171 -10.98 1.29 -13.51
C LEU A 171 -9.86 0.26 -13.65
N THR A 172 -8.76 0.66 -14.27
CA THR A 172 -7.57 -0.20 -14.45
C THR A 172 -6.37 0.40 -13.75
N LEU A 173 -5.86 -0.29 -12.73
CA LEU A 173 -4.65 0.06 -11.99
C LEU A 173 -3.48 -0.83 -12.41
N ASP A 174 -2.43 -0.22 -12.93
CA ASP A 174 -1.10 -0.82 -13.08
C ASP A 174 -0.27 -0.46 -11.84
N LEU A 175 -0.13 -1.42 -10.92
CA LEU A 175 0.54 -1.25 -9.64
C LEU A 175 1.95 -1.83 -9.70
N PHE A 176 2.98 -0.97 -9.79
CA PHE A 176 4.37 -1.40 -9.88
C PHE A 176 4.99 -1.63 -8.50
N HIS A 177 6.10 -2.37 -8.45
CA HIS A 177 6.84 -2.62 -7.21
C HIS A 177 7.19 -1.35 -6.42
N ALA A 178 7.62 -0.28 -7.10
CA ALA A 178 7.94 0.99 -6.46
C ALA A 178 6.72 1.68 -5.84
N ASP A 179 5.54 1.57 -6.48
CA ASP A 179 4.30 2.12 -5.95
C ASP A 179 3.89 1.37 -4.68
N MET A 180 3.93 0.03 -4.70
CA MET A 180 3.59 -0.80 -3.53
C MET A 180 4.45 -0.47 -2.31
N ARG A 181 5.77 -0.31 -2.50
CA ARG A 181 6.69 0.06 -1.42
C ARG A 181 6.41 1.46 -0.90
N ARG A 182 6.33 2.46 -1.78
CA ARG A 182 6.14 3.86 -1.40
C ARG A 182 4.79 4.08 -0.72
N MET A 183 3.70 3.63 -1.34
CA MET A 183 2.35 3.81 -0.80
C MET A 183 2.15 2.96 0.45
N GLY A 184 2.64 1.72 0.47
CA GLY A 184 2.58 0.85 1.65
C GLY A 184 3.32 1.43 2.85
N GLY A 185 4.56 1.89 2.65
CA GLY A 185 5.35 2.53 3.69
C GLY A 185 4.70 3.82 4.21
N THR A 186 4.21 4.67 3.30
CA THR A 186 3.53 5.93 3.67
C THR A 186 2.25 5.66 4.47
N LEU A 187 1.42 4.71 4.02
CA LEU A 187 0.17 4.36 4.69
C LEU A 187 0.43 3.75 6.07
N ALA A 188 1.45 2.89 6.19
CA ALA A 188 1.89 2.35 7.47
C ALA A 188 2.41 3.43 8.41
N ASP A 189 3.21 4.39 7.93
CA ASP A 189 3.69 5.50 8.76
C ASP A 189 2.56 6.37 9.29
N LEU A 190 1.58 6.73 8.44
CA LEU A 190 0.41 7.50 8.88
C LEU A 190 -0.38 6.75 9.93
N PHE A 191 -0.62 5.45 9.70
CA PHE A 191 -1.35 4.60 10.64
C PHE A 191 -0.63 4.49 11.98
N CYS A 192 0.66 4.14 11.96
CA CYS A 192 1.42 3.94 13.17
C CYS A 192 1.58 5.24 13.98
N LYS A 193 1.84 6.38 13.32
CA LYS A 193 1.91 7.69 14.00
C LYS A 193 0.60 8.05 14.69
N ALA A 194 -0.53 7.79 14.03
CA ALA A 194 -1.84 8.10 14.61
C ALA A 194 -2.12 7.22 15.83
N LEU A 195 -1.87 5.90 15.74
CA LEU A 195 -2.21 4.96 16.81
C LEU A 195 -1.21 4.92 17.98
N SER A 196 0.07 5.25 17.75
CA SER A 196 1.08 5.31 18.81
C SER A 196 1.03 6.60 19.65
N GLY A 197 0.33 7.63 19.17
CA GLY A 197 0.39 8.99 19.71
C GLY A 197 1.63 9.77 19.27
N GLY A 198 2.13 9.53 18.05
CA GLY A 198 3.26 10.26 17.46
C GLY A 198 4.61 9.56 17.64
N ASP A 199 5.56 10.24 18.27
CA ASP A 199 6.99 9.85 18.30
C ASP A 199 7.24 8.52 19.02
N ARG A 200 6.33 8.07 19.88
CA ARG A 200 6.38 6.75 20.53
C ARG A 200 6.53 5.59 19.56
N TYR A 201 6.02 5.74 18.33
CA TYR A 201 6.18 4.74 17.26
C TYR A 201 7.64 4.54 16.85
N PHE A 202 8.44 5.61 16.82
CA PHE A 202 9.86 5.55 16.46
C PHE A 202 10.74 5.14 17.65
N GLU A 203 10.30 5.45 18.87
CA GLU A 203 11.06 5.18 20.09
C GLU A 203 10.90 3.75 20.62
N GLN A 204 9.79 3.07 20.33
CA GLN A 204 9.53 1.72 20.83
C GLN A 204 9.95 0.64 19.82
N GLU A 205 10.97 -0.15 20.18
CA GLU A 205 11.40 -1.35 19.43
C GLU A 205 10.35 -2.48 19.39
N ALA A 206 9.14 -2.28 19.92
CA ALA A 206 8.09 -3.30 20.00
C ALA A 206 7.78 -3.94 18.63
N GLY A 207 7.92 -3.18 17.55
CA GLY A 207 7.77 -3.66 16.18
C GLY A 207 8.97 -4.45 15.66
N THR A 208 10.21 -4.14 15.98
CA THR A 208 11.37 -4.70 15.24
C THR A 208 12.35 -5.49 16.10
N ALA A 209 12.16 -5.51 17.42
CA ALA A 209 12.96 -6.30 18.34
C ALA A 209 12.86 -7.80 18.00
N ARG A 210 14.01 -8.47 18.01
CA ARG A 210 14.07 -9.93 17.89
C ARG A 210 13.50 -10.55 19.16
N ILE A 211 12.62 -11.53 18.99
CA ILE A 211 12.21 -12.40 20.10
C ILE A 211 13.33 -13.41 20.29
N GLU A 212 14.12 -13.23 21.35
CA GLU A 212 15.07 -14.24 21.80
C GLU A 212 14.30 -15.20 22.71
N GLU A 213 14.02 -16.41 22.21
CA GLU A 213 13.55 -17.51 23.06
C GLU A 213 14.75 -18.04 23.83
N THR A 214 14.83 -17.75 25.13
CA THR A 214 15.77 -18.43 26.02
C THR A 214 15.35 -19.90 26.14
N ALA A 215 16.23 -20.80 25.73
CA ALA A 215 16.08 -22.25 25.82
C ALA A 215 15.94 -22.73 27.28
#